data_AF-A0A8R2JX38-F1
#
_entry.id   AF-A0A8R2JX38-F1
#
_cell.length_a   1.000
_cell.length_b   1.000
_cell.length_c   1.000
_cell.angle_alpha   90.00
_cell.angle_beta   90.00
_cell.angle_gamma   90.00
#
_symmetry.space_group_name_H-M   'P 1'
#
loop_
_entity.id
_entity.type
_entity.pdbx_description
1 polymer ?
#
loop_
_entity_poly.entity_id
_entity_poly.type
_entity_poly.pdbx_seq_one_letter_code
_entity_poly.pdbx_strand_id
1 'polypeptide(L)'
;MITYDSRIRMKTSMCACSHLISVHEAMTLIILSLIYPEKLENKPTVHGLDSDSFKEIVIDYNEPLTFSTLESILFETPNNRDSQESIDPDRGDIPQVFPYNSIKWAKENNKEFDVFVFLGNNKMNLNLFEMHMKEYQAHFKNPVKIVILCLNGKHYEQYTLGRKNTLFIIGFDKNVGKLINSFLKDDF
;
A
#
# COMPACT_ATOMS: atom_id res chain seq x y z
N MET A 1 -7.98 -1.62 5.74
CA MET A 1 -7.63 -0.57 4.78
C MET A 1 -6.37 -0.97 4.01
N ILE A 2 -6.37 -0.78 2.69
CA ILE A 2 -5.17 -0.91 1.85
C ILE A 2 -4.81 0.48 1.32
N THR A 3 -3.55 0.84 1.43
CA THR A 3 -3.01 2.11 0.96
C THR A 3 -1.79 1.82 0.08
N TYR A 4 -1.70 2.39 -1.12
CA TYR A 4 -0.58 2.13 -2.03
C TYR A 4 -0.04 3.41 -2.66
N ASP A 5 1.23 3.40 -3.04
CA ASP A 5 1.83 4.45 -3.87
C ASP A 5 1.23 4.41 -5.28
N SER A 6 0.36 5.39 -5.57
CA SER A 6 -0.45 5.45 -6.79
C SER A 6 0.26 6.14 -7.96
N ARG A 7 1.52 6.55 -7.79
CA ARG A 7 2.24 7.34 -8.79
C ARG A 7 2.59 6.46 -10.00
N ILE A 8 2.34 6.98 -11.21
CA ILE A 8 2.62 6.30 -12.49
C ILE A 8 4.08 5.83 -12.60
N ARG A 9 5.03 6.52 -11.96
CA ARG A 9 6.44 6.11 -11.91
C ARG A 9 6.65 4.71 -11.29
N MET A 10 5.69 4.16 -10.55
CA MET A 10 5.73 2.77 -10.08
C MET A 10 5.74 1.76 -11.25
N LYS A 11 5.32 2.18 -12.46
CA LYS A 11 5.41 1.36 -13.68
C LYS A 11 6.83 1.13 -14.17
N THR A 12 7.76 2.05 -13.87
CA THR A 12 9.16 1.95 -14.31
C THR A 12 10.09 1.41 -13.22
N SER A 13 9.63 1.31 -11.97
CA SER A 13 10.41 0.75 -10.87
C SER A 13 10.25 -0.76 -10.82
N MET A 14 11.37 -1.49 -10.75
CA MET A 14 11.38 -2.95 -10.64
C MET A 14 11.30 -3.42 -9.19
N CYS A 15 10.64 -4.57 -8.97
CA CYS A 15 10.63 -5.17 -7.65
C CYS A 15 12.00 -5.73 -7.24
N ALA A 16 12.31 -5.63 -5.94
CA ALA A 16 13.37 -6.41 -5.33
C ALA A 16 12.93 -7.87 -5.19
N CYS A 17 13.90 -8.79 -5.20
CA CYS A 17 13.70 -10.25 -5.12
C CYS A 17 12.98 -10.90 -6.32
N SER A 18 12.33 -10.11 -7.19
CA SER A 18 11.79 -10.54 -8.49
C SER A 18 12.08 -9.44 -9.52
N HIS A 19 13.14 -9.61 -10.31
CA HIS A 19 13.45 -8.70 -11.43
C HIS A 19 12.54 -8.92 -12.65
N LEU A 20 11.44 -9.67 -12.49
CA LEU A 20 10.53 -10.02 -13.58
C LEU A 20 9.26 -9.18 -13.58
N ILE A 21 8.97 -8.47 -12.48
CA ILE A 21 7.80 -7.62 -12.37
C ILE A 21 8.19 -6.24 -11.85
N SER A 22 7.45 -5.25 -12.31
CA SER A 22 7.49 -3.89 -11.83
C SER A 22 6.67 -3.71 -10.55
N VAL A 23 6.92 -2.62 -9.83
CA VAL A 23 6.27 -2.31 -8.55
C VAL A 23 4.76 -2.17 -8.71
N HIS A 24 4.27 -1.56 -9.80
CA HIS A 24 2.83 -1.44 -10.03
C HIS A 24 2.14 -2.79 -10.28
N GLU A 25 2.80 -3.73 -10.98
CA GLU A 25 2.30 -5.08 -11.20
C GLU A 25 2.20 -5.83 -9.87
N ALA A 26 3.24 -5.73 -9.05
CA ALA A 26 3.25 -6.32 -7.71
C ALA A 26 2.12 -5.76 -6.83
N MET A 27 1.95 -4.44 -6.77
CA MET A 27 0.87 -3.79 -6.03
C MET A 27 -0.50 -4.30 -6.49
N THR A 28 -0.73 -4.35 -7.80
CA THR A 28 -1.99 -4.84 -8.38
C THR A 28 -2.24 -6.29 -7.99
N LEU A 29 -1.24 -7.17 -8.11
CA LEU A 29 -1.38 -8.59 -7.74
C LEU A 29 -1.63 -8.78 -6.24
N ILE A 30 -0.95 -8.00 -5.39
CA ILE A 30 -1.17 -8.04 -3.93
C ILE A 30 -2.58 -7.58 -3.61
N ILE A 31 -3.02 -6.42 -4.11
CA ILE A 31 -4.36 -5.89 -3.87
C ILE A 31 -5.40 -6.90 -4.35
N LEU A 32 -5.25 -7.40 -5.59
CA LEU A 32 -6.13 -8.43 -6.14
C LEU A 32 -6.22 -9.64 -5.20
N SER A 33 -5.09 -10.18 -4.73
CA SER A 33 -5.07 -11.33 -3.83
C SER A 33 -5.77 -11.08 -2.48
N LEU A 34 -5.78 -9.83 -2.00
CA LEU A 34 -6.39 -9.43 -0.73
C LEU A 34 -7.90 -9.16 -0.86
N ILE A 35 -8.37 -8.74 -2.04
CA ILE A 35 -9.78 -8.38 -2.26
C ILE A 35 -10.60 -9.48 -2.95
N TYR A 36 -9.94 -10.38 -3.67
CA TYR A 36 -10.56 -11.43 -4.49
C TYR A 36 -11.26 -12.57 -3.74
N PRO A 37 -11.11 -12.82 -2.42
CA PRO A 37 -11.98 -13.82 -1.80
C PRO A 37 -13.44 -13.36 -1.91
N GLU A 38 -14.21 -14.00 -2.80
CA GLU A 38 -15.60 -13.69 -3.20
C GLU A 38 -16.56 -13.63 -2.00
N LYS A 39 -16.14 -14.13 -0.83
CA LYS A 39 -16.90 -14.23 0.42
C LYS A 39 -16.50 -13.23 1.51
N LEU A 40 -15.66 -12.22 1.22
CA LEU A 40 -15.35 -11.20 2.21
C LEU A 40 -16.60 -10.36 2.53
N GLU A 41 -17.19 -10.59 3.70
CA GLU A 41 -18.26 -9.75 4.26
C GLU A 41 -17.81 -8.29 4.42
N ASN A 42 -16.55 -8.09 4.80
CA ASN A 42 -15.91 -6.77 4.91
C ASN A 42 -14.90 -6.57 3.80
N LYS A 43 -15.29 -5.88 2.72
CA LYS A 43 -14.38 -5.50 1.64
C LYS A 43 -13.44 -4.39 2.12
N PRO A 44 -12.12 -4.49 1.85
CA PRO A 44 -11.19 -3.44 2.27
C PRO A 44 -11.44 -2.16 1.47
N THR A 45 -11.35 -1.02 2.14
CA THR A 45 -11.19 0.27 1.46
C THR A 45 -9.78 0.36 0.87
N VAL A 46 -9.67 0.85 -0.36
CA VAL A 46 -8.40 1.01 -1.08
C VAL A 46 -8.15 2.49 -1.31
N HIS A 47 -6.94 2.96 -1.01
CA HIS A 47 -6.57 4.36 -1.19
C HIS A 47 -5.24 4.51 -1.90
N GLY A 48 -5.20 5.43 -2.86
CA GLY A 48 -3.98 5.87 -3.52
C GLY A 48 -3.31 6.99 -2.72
N LEU A 49 -2.01 6.84 -2.49
CA LEU A 49 -1.11 7.90 -2.04
C LEU A 49 -0.36 8.48 -3.22
N ASP A 50 -0.39 9.79 -3.33
CA ASP A 50 0.59 10.59 -4.04
C ASP A 50 1.22 11.57 -3.03
N SER A 51 2.33 12.18 -3.41
CA SER A 51 3.13 13.13 -2.63
C SER A 51 2.26 14.13 -1.85
N ASP A 52 1.23 14.68 -2.51
CA ASP A 52 0.32 15.68 -1.94
C ASP A 52 -1.15 15.23 -1.90
N SER A 53 -1.46 14.00 -2.34
CA SER A 53 -2.85 13.54 -2.45
C SER A 53 -3.10 12.19 -1.79
N PHE A 54 -4.28 12.08 -1.20
CA PHE A 54 -4.78 10.85 -0.61
C PHE A 54 -6.21 10.67 -1.12
N LYS A 55 -6.43 9.66 -1.95
CA LYS A 55 -7.68 9.47 -2.68
C LYS A 55 -8.22 8.06 -2.46
N GLU A 56 -9.51 7.96 -2.14
CA GLU A 56 -10.23 6.69 -2.12
C GLU A 56 -10.40 6.16 -3.55
N ILE A 57 -10.06 4.89 -3.77
CA ILE A 57 -10.23 4.19 -5.04
C ILE A 57 -11.53 3.40 -4.97
N VAL A 58 -12.45 3.73 -5.86
CA VAL A 58 -13.73 3.04 -5.97
C VAL A 58 -13.52 1.76 -6.78
N ILE A 59 -13.79 0.61 -6.16
CA ILE A 59 -13.73 -0.70 -6.80
C ILE A 59 -15.15 -1.26 -6.81
N ASP A 60 -15.67 -1.58 -7.99
CA ASP A 60 -16.93 -2.32 -8.09
C ASP A 60 -16.67 -3.81 -7.83
N TYR A 61 -17.07 -4.25 -6.64
CA TYR A 61 -16.92 -5.65 -6.21
C TYR A 61 -17.97 -6.60 -6.83
N ASN A 62 -18.94 -6.07 -7.60
CA ASN A 62 -19.92 -6.90 -8.30
C ASN A 62 -19.41 -7.37 -9.67
N GLU A 63 -18.35 -6.75 -10.20
CA GLU A 63 -17.73 -7.16 -11.45
C GLU A 63 -16.53 -8.10 -11.22
N PRO A 64 -16.27 -9.05 -12.15
CA PRO A 64 -15.06 -9.85 -12.11
C PRO A 64 -13.79 -8.98 -12.14
N LEU A 65 -13.05 -8.97 -11.04
CA LEU A 65 -11.77 -8.28 -10.94
C LEU A 65 -10.67 -9.15 -11.55
N THR A 66 -10.17 -8.73 -12.71
CA THR A 66 -8.98 -9.28 -13.36
C THR A 66 -7.79 -8.40 -13.03
N PHE A 67 -6.57 -8.89 -13.32
CA PHE A 67 -5.38 -8.04 -13.23
C PHE A 67 -5.54 -6.76 -14.05
N SER A 68 -5.96 -6.87 -15.31
CA SER A 68 -6.07 -5.72 -16.22
C SER A 68 -7.10 -4.70 -15.75
N THR A 69 -8.27 -5.17 -15.30
CA THR A 69 -9.33 -4.25 -14.84
C THR A 69 -8.93 -3.54 -13.55
N LEU A 70 -8.33 -4.25 -12.59
CA LEU A 70 -7.86 -3.65 -11.35
C LEU A 70 -6.67 -2.71 -11.58
N GLU A 71 -5.70 -3.09 -12.42
CA GLU A 71 -4.54 -2.23 -12.74
C GLU A 71 -4.98 -0.89 -13.32
N SER A 72 -5.96 -0.91 -14.23
CA SER A 72 -6.50 0.30 -14.84
C SER A 72 -7.24 1.18 -13.83
N ILE A 73 -7.95 0.59 -12.85
CA ILE A 73 -8.59 1.33 -11.76
C ILE A 73 -7.54 1.96 -10.83
N LEU A 74 -6.49 1.21 -10.47
CA LEU A 74 -5.48 1.64 -9.50
C LEU A 74 -4.52 2.70 -10.07
N PHE A 75 -4.19 2.62 -11.35
CA PHE A 75 -3.22 3.51 -12.00
C PHE A 75 -3.86 4.29 -13.14
N GLU A 76 -5.16 4.60 -13.02
CA GLU A 76 -5.88 5.41 -13.99
C GLU A 76 -5.13 6.72 -14.20
N THR A 77 -4.65 6.91 -15.42
CA THR A 77 -3.96 8.14 -15.78
C THR A 77 -5.06 9.19 -15.97
N PRO A 78 -5.04 10.33 -15.26
CA PRO A 78 -5.96 11.41 -15.60
C PRO A 78 -5.79 11.71 -17.09
N ASN A 79 -6.89 11.78 -17.84
CA ASN A 79 -6.91 11.99 -19.30
C ASN A 79 -6.24 13.30 -19.78
N ASN A 80 -5.52 14.02 -18.91
CA ASN A 80 -4.72 15.17 -19.26
C ASN A 80 -3.33 14.73 -19.72
N ARG A 81 -3.09 14.94 -21.01
CA ARG A 81 -1.85 14.70 -21.74
C ARG A 81 -0.66 15.58 -21.32
N ASP A 82 -0.66 16.17 -20.12
CA ASP A 82 0.26 17.25 -19.77
C ASP A 82 1.27 16.93 -18.65
N SER A 83 1.45 15.66 -18.28
CA SER A 83 2.56 15.30 -17.39
C SER A 83 3.18 13.95 -17.75
N GLN A 84 3.60 13.82 -19.01
CA GLN A 84 4.87 13.14 -19.29
C GLN A 84 6.00 14.02 -18.78
N GLU A 85 6.13 14.19 -17.46
CA GLU A 85 7.44 14.56 -16.94
C GLU A 85 8.34 13.35 -17.19
N SER A 86 9.15 13.45 -18.24
CA SER A 86 10.36 12.67 -18.42
C SER A 86 11.30 12.99 -17.26
N ILE A 87 11.01 12.44 -16.09
CA ILE A 87 11.89 12.54 -14.93
C ILE A 87 13.03 11.56 -15.20
N ASP A 88 14.17 12.15 -15.55
CA ASP A 88 15.47 11.50 -15.55
C ASP A 88 15.63 10.72 -14.22
N PRO A 89 15.70 9.37 -14.22
CA PRO A 89 15.73 8.57 -13.00
C PRO A 89 16.95 8.88 -12.11
N ASP A 90 17.98 9.55 -12.68
CA ASP A 90 19.22 9.92 -12.01
C ASP A 90 19.25 11.37 -11.48
N ARG A 91 18.23 12.20 -11.76
CA ARG A 91 18.21 13.61 -11.36
C ARG A 91 16.85 14.06 -10.83
N GLY A 92 16.61 13.78 -9.55
CA GLY A 92 15.54 14.42 -8.79
C GLY A 92 15.31 13.74 -7.46
N ASP A 93 15.18 14.52 -6.39
CA ASP A 93 14.64 14.02 -5.13
C ASP A 93 13.27 13.41 -5.41
N ILE A 94 13.18 12.07 -5.40
CA ILE A 94 11.91 11.37 -5.53
C ILE A 94 11.05 11.82 -4.35
N PRO A 95 9.90 12.48 -4.57
CA PRO A 95 9.03 12.90 -3.49
C PRO A 95 8.68 11.69 -2.63
N GLN A 96 8.64 11.87 -1.33
CA GLN A 96 8.26 10.78 -0.44
C GLN A 96 6.73 10.66 -0.46
N VAL A 97 6.23 9.44 -0.28
CA VAL A 97 4.83 9.24 0.09
C VAL A 97 4.77 9.02 1.59
N PHE A 98 3.65 9.43 2.19
CA PHE A 98 3.48 9.45 3.64
C PHE A 98 2.37 8.50 4.08
N PRO A 99 2.68 7.21 4.34
CA PRO A 99 1.72 6.22 4.84
C PRO A 99 0.86 6.71 6.02
N TYR A 100 1.42 7.55 6.90
CA TYR A 100 0.68 8.09 8.04
C TYR A 100 -0.55 8.93 7.66
N ASN A 101 -0.61 9.50 6.45
CA ASN A 101 -1.77 10.27 5.98
C ASN A 101 -3.04 9.40 5.99
N SER A 102 -2.91 8.12 5.68
CA SER A 102 -4.04 7.19 5.67
C SER A 102 -4.56 6.91 7.09
N ILE A 103 -3.65 6.83 8.07
CA ILE A 103 -3.97 6.65 9.49
C ILE A 103 -4.67 7.90 10.03
N LYS A 104 -4.11 9.08 9.71
CA LYS A 104 -4.66 10.38 10.08
C LYS A 104 -6.08 10.53 9.51
N TRP A 105 -6.27 10.27 8.22
CA TRP A 105 -7.58 10.32 7.58
C TRP A 105 -8.58 9.38 8.25
N ALA A 106 -8.19 8.14 8.54
CA ALA A 106 -9.08 7.17 9.19
C ALA A 106 -9.53 7.66 10.57
N LYS A 107 -8.62 8.22 11.37
CA LYS A 107 -8.93 8.84 12.67
C LYS A 107 -9.88 10.04 12.52
N GLU A 108 -9.54 10.98 11.64
CA GLU A 108 -10.31 12.22 11.44
C GLU A 108 -11.72 11.98 10.89
N ASN A 109 -11.90 10.91 10.11
CA ASN A 109 -13.21 10.52 9.57
C ASN A 109 -13.92 9.47 10.44
N ASN A 110 -13.42 9.21 11.65
CA ASN A 110 -13.96 8.23 12.59
C ASN A 110 -14.19 6.83 11.96
N LYS A 111 -13.23 6.37 11.14
CA LYS A 111 -13.23 5.07 10.48
C LYS A 111 -12.33 4.09 11.24
N GLU A 112 -12.97 3.07 11.82
CA GLU A 112 -12.29 1.99 12.52
C GLU A 112 -11.83 0.88 11.55
N PHE A 113 -10.60 0.41 11.72
CA PHE A 113 -9.97 -0.65 10.95
C PHE A 113 -9.09 -1.51 11.84
N ASP A 114 -9.24 -2.83 11.74
CA ASP A 114 -8.37 -3.80 12.44
C ASP A 114 -7.03 -4.01 11.73
N VAL A 115 -6.98 -3.69 10.43
CA VAL A 115 -5.82 -3.98 9.57
C VAL A 115 -5.51 -2.79 8.66
N PHE A 116 -4.25 -2.39 8.63
CA PHE A 116 -3.70 -1.48 7.63
C PHE A 116 -2.63 -2.19 6.80
N VAL A 117 -2.75 -2.12 5.48
CA VAL A 117 -1.77 -2.62 4.52
C VAL A 117 -1.21 -1.46 3.72
N PHE A 118 0.10 -1.30 3.70
CA PHE A 118 0.82 -0.23 2.99
C PHE A 118 1.70 -0.82 1.91
N LEU A 119 1.50 -0.42 0.66
CA LEU A 119 2.27 -0.88 -0.49
C LEU A 119 3.05 0.30 -1.07
N GLY A 120 4.36 0.20 -1.15
CA GLY A 120 5.17 1.29 -1.69
C GLY A 120 6.59 0.87 -2.00
N ASN A 121 7.45 1.87 -2.12
CA ASN A 121 8.87 1.69 -2.39
C ASN A 121 9.72 2.06 -1.15
N ASN A 122 11.03 1.99 -1.30
CA ASN A 122 12.01 2.34 -0.28
C ASN A 122 12.10 3.85 0.02
N LYS A 123 11.25 4.67 -0.60
CA LYS A 123 11.12 6.11 -0.37
C LYS A 123 9.83 6.48 0.37
N MET A 124 9.08 5.50 0.89
CA MET A 124 8.03 5.79 1.87
C MET A 124 8.65 6.49 3.09
N ASN A 125 7.98 7.49 3.64
CA ASN A 125 8.42 8.13 4.88
C ASN A 125 7.63 7.55 6.06
N LEU A 126 8.34 6.83 6.92
CA LEU A 126 7.80 6.14 8.09
C LEU A 126 8.14 6.87 9.41
N ASN A 127 8.80 8.03 9.37
CA ASN A 127 9.26 8.74 10.57
C ASN A 127 8.12 9.10 11.55
N LEU A 128 6.95 9.45 11.03
CA LEU A 128 5.77 9.81 11.85
C LEU A 128 4.76 8.68 11.98
N PHE A 129 5.06 7.51 11.41
CA PHE A 129 4.13 6.41 11.31
C PHE A 129 3.72 5.88 12.70
N GLU A 130 4.69 5.62 13.57
CA GLU A 130 4.44 5.06 14.90
C GLU A 130 3.62 6.02 15.78
N MET A 131 3.90 7.32 15.69
CA MET A 131 3.15 8.36 16.43
C MET A 131 1.68 8.37 16.02
N HIS A 132 1.38 8.48 14.72
CA HIS A 132 0.01 8.49 14.23
C HIS A 132 -0.73 7.18 14.49
N MET A 133 -0.04 6.04 14.41
CA MET A 133 -0.63 4.74 14.74
C MET A 133 -1.00 4.64 16.23
N LYS A 134 -0.13 5.12 17.14
CA LYS A 134 -0.44 5.17 18.58
C LYS A 134 -1.65 6.05 18.88
N GLU A 135 -1.75 7.21 18.23
CA GLU A 135 -2.92 8.08 18.36
C GLU A 135 -4.20 7.41 17.87
N TYR A 136 -4.13 6.70 16.73
CA TYR A 136 -5.26 5.96 16.17
C TYR A 136 -5.73 4.85 17.13
N GLN A 137 -4.80 4.03 17.62
CA GLN A 137 -5.09 2.95 18.57
C GLN A 137 -5.64 3.48 19.89
N ALA A 138 -5.17 4.63 20.37
CA ALA A 138 -5.70 5.29 21.56
C ALA A 138 -7.13 5.80 21.35
N HIS A 139 -7.44 6.35 20.17
CA HIS A 139 -8.76 6.86 19.80
C HIS A 139 -9.81 5.75 19.75
N PHE A 140 -9.52 4.66 19.03
CA PHE A 140 -10.46 3.54 18.86
C PHE A 140 -10.35 2.46 19.95
N LYS A 141 -9.32 2.51 20.79
CA LYS A 141 -9.00 1.49 21.81
C LYS A 141 -8.89 0.07 21.20
N ASN A 142 -8.43 -0.01 19.95
CA ASN A 142 -8.37 -1.24 19.18
C ASN A 142 -6.91 -1.60 18.84
N PRO A 143 -6.43 -2.83 19.13
CA PRO A 143 -5.14 -3.30 18.63
C PRO A 143 -5.20 -3.54 17.12
N VAL A 144 -4.34 -2.85 16.39
CA VAL A 144 -4.31 -2.88 14.92
C VAL A 144 -3.16 -3.77 14.42
N LYS A 145 -3.41 -4.56 13.37
CA LYS A 145 -2.37 -5.26 12.58
C LYS A 145 -1.91 -4.37 11.43
N ILE A 146 -0.60 -4.33 11.23
CA ILE A 146 0.04 -3.45 10.24
C ILE A 146 0.86 -4.33 9.30
N VAL A 147 0.66 -4.17 8.01
CA VAL A 147 1.46 -4.82 6.98
C VAL A 147 2.09 -3.74 6.13
N ILE A 148 3.42 -3.72 6.00
CA ILE A 148 4.14 -2.77 5.15
C ILE A 148 4.96 -3.56 4.13
N LEU A 149 4.74 -3.27 2.86
CA LEU A 149 5.45 -3.86 1.73
C LEU A 149 6.30 -2.81 1.03
N CYS A 150 7.61 -2.99 1.13
CA CYS A 150 8.61 -2.17 0.46
C CYS A 150 9.14 -2.91 -0.77
N LEU A 151 8.56 -2.61 -1.93
CA LEU A 151 8.60 -3.50 -3.10
C LEU A 151 9.88 -3.40 -3.93
N ASN A 152 10.64 -2.30 -3.89
CA ASN A 152 11.82 -2.10 -4.74
C ASN A 152 13.17 -2.13 -3.98
N GLY A 153 13.20 -2.51 -2.69
CA GLY A 153 14.46 -2.62 -1.95
C GLY A 153 14.34 -2.52 -0.44
N LYS A 154 15.48 -2.45 0.25
CA LYS A 154 15.54 -2.27 1.71
C LYS A 154 15.06 -0.87 2.09
N HIS A 155 14.42 -0.78 3.25
CA HIS A 155 13.96 0.48 3.83
C HIS A 155 14.77 0.81 5.07
N TYR A 156 15.39 1.99 5.13
CA TYR A 156 16.24 2.36 6.26
C TYR A 156 15.43 2.42 7.56
N GLU A 157 14.28 3.10 7.53
CA GLU A 157 13.44 3.34 8.72
C GLU A 157 12.69 2.09 9.22
N GLN A 158 12.93 0.89 8.67
CA GLN A 158 12.26 -0.33 9.15
C GLN A 158 12.52 -0.63 10.64
N TYR A 159 13.66 -0.17 11.18
CA TYR A 159 14.02 -0.39 12.59
C TYR A 159 13.16 0.39 13.57
N THR A 160 12.44 1.42 13.12
CA THR A 160 11.52 2.22 13.95
C THR A 160 10.16 1.57 14.10
N LEU A 161 9.88 0.50 13.35
CA LEU A 161 8.60 -0.20 13.41
C LEU A 161 8.56 -1.16 14.60
N GLY A 162 7.51 -1.05 15.42
CA GLY A 162 7.25 -1.99 16.51
C GLY A 162 7.02 -3.41 16.01
N ARG A 163 7.54 -4.42 16.73
CA ARG A 163 7.62 -5.82 16.23
C ARG A 163 6.37 -6.68 16.44
N LYS A 164 5.48 -6.34 17.36
CA LYS A 164 4.44 -7.27 17.83
C LYS A 164 3.25 -7.42 16.87
N ASN A 165 2.79 -6.32 16.26
CA ASN A 165 1.64 -6.29 15.37
C ASN A 165 1.99 -5.71 13.99
N THR A 166 3.26 -5.79 13.58
CA THR A 166 3.72 -5.28 12.29
C THR A 166 4.44 -6.38 11.51
N LEU A 167 3.97 -6.64 10.29
CA LEU A 167 4.67 -7.44 9.29
C LEU A 167 5.33 -6.51 8.26
N PHE A 168 6.64 -6.57 8.16
CA PHE A 168 7.41 -5.84 7.15
C PHE A 168 7.96 -6.79 6.09
N ILE A 169 7.63 -6.54 4.83
CA ILE A 169 8.03 -7.39 3.69
C ILE A 169 8.86 -6.54 2.72
N ILE A 170 10.00 -7.09 2.29
CA ILE A 170 10.86 -6.48 1.27
C ILE A 170 10.72 -7.26 -0.02
N GLY A 171 10.49 -6.55 -1.12
CA GLY A 171 10.34 -7.13 -2.44
C GLY A 171 8.99 -7.81 -2.65
N PHE A 172 8.93 -8.62 -3.70
CA PHE A 172 7.75 -9.42 -4.03
C PHE A 172 8.14 -10.87 -4.33
N ASP A 173 7.32 -11.80 -3.84
CA ASP A 173 7.32 -13.21 -4.22
C ASP A 173 5.86 -13.69 -4.37
N LYS A 174 5.66 -14.74 -5.17
CA LYS A 174 4.34 -15.36 -5.41
C LYS A 174 3.61 -15.80 -4.14
N ASN A 175 4.33 -16.01 -3.03
CA ASN A 175 3.73 -16.43 -1.75
C ASN A 175 3.34 -15.26 -0.83
N VAL A 176 3.55 -14.01 -1.24
CA VAL A 176 3.30 -12.83 -0.38
C VAL A 176 1.86 -12.79 0.16
N GLY A 177 0.86 -13.13 -0.65
CA GLY A 177 -0.53 -13.17 -0.22
C GLY A 177 -0.78 -14.22 0.88
N LYS A 178 -0.13 -15.38 0.80
CA LYS A 178 -0.20 -16.42 1.84
C LYS A 178 0.43 -15.94 3.13
N LEU A 179 1.60 -15.29 3.05
CA LEU A 179 2.31 -14.74 4.20
C LEU A 179 1.47 -13.70 4.94
N ILE A 180 0.86 -12.77 4.18
CA ILE A 180 -0.04 -11.76 4.73
C ILE A 180 -1.23 -12.45 5.41
N ASN A 181 -1.90 -13.39 4.74
CA ASN A 181 -3.03 -14.09 5.31
C ASN A 181 -2.68 -14.87 6.60
N SER A 182 -1.52 -15.55 6.66
CA SER A 182 -1.07 -16.23 7.88
C SER A 182 -0.82 -15.25 9.04
N PHE A 183 -0.19 -14.11 8.77
CA PHE A 183 -0.01 -13.05 9.77
C PHE A 183 -1.35 -12.48 10.26
N LEU A 184 -2.29 -12.24 9.35
CA LEU A 184 -3.62 -11.73 9.71
C LEU A 184 -4.42 -12.74 10.56
N LYS A 185 -4.14 -14.04 10.44
CA LYS A 185 -4.79 -15.12 11.20
C LYS A 185 -4.05 -15.55 12.47
N ASP A 186 -2.87 -14.97 12.75
CA ASP A 186 -1.98 -15.41 13.84
C ASP A 186 -1.49 -16.87 13.69
N ASP A 187 -1.35 -17.36 12.44
CA ASP A 187 -0.94 -18.72 12.10
C ASP A 187 0.59 -18.84 11.84
N PHE A 188 1.42 -18.08 12.55
CA PHE A 188 2.87 -17.99 12.32
C PHE A 188 3.71 -18.95 13.19
#